data_AF-A0A7K0T156-F1
#
_entry.id   AF-A0A7K0T156-F1
#
_cell.length_a   1.000
_cell.length_b   1.000
_cell.length_c   1.000
_cell.angle_alpha   90.00
_cell.angle_beta   90.00
_cell.angle_gamma   90.00
#
_symmetry.space_group_name_H-M   'P 1'
#
loop_
_entity.id
_entity.type
_entity.pdbx_description
1 polymer ?
#
loop_
_entity_poly.entity_id
_entity_poly.type
_entity_poly.pdbx_seq_one_letter_code
_entity_poly.pdbx_strand_id
1 'polypeptide(L)'
;MYKALLLSLLTFTLIPIAQAETPQSFSFTGAGYGHGVGMSQMGARAHALAGESATTILNYYYKDVVIAPVVDTHTIRVNIGHLLRSVSFVSATPESLIQIYAGEVVGPTELAPIATFTSRQKASFRLDASGVITGPVSGKSFTIRWTGPNAVITFSQPGSAVKYRYGQMQMKVVKGAIEVTNSLSVHDEYLWGISEMSSAWPTA
;
A
#
# COMPACT_ATOMS: atom_id res chain seq x y z
N MET A 1 -0.54 -63.18 -59.81
CA MET A 1 0.40 -62.25 -59.15
C MET A 1 -0.28 -61.23 -58.22
N TYR A 2 -1.60 -61.04 -58.26
CA TYR A 2 -2.30 -60.08 -57.38
C TYR A 2 -2.60 -60.57 -55.95
N LYS A 3 -2.68 -61.88 -55.69
CA LYS A 3 -3.04 -62.43 -54.38
C LYS A 3 -2.01 -62.15 -53.28
N ALA A 4 -0.71 -62.24 -53.58
CA ALA A 4 0.36 -61.95 -52.61
C ALA A 4 0.47 -60.44 -52.31
N LEU A 5 0.23 -59.59 -53.32
CA LEU A 5 0.17 -58.15 -53.17
C LEU A 5 -1.04 -57.73 -52.31
N LEU A 6 -2.20 -58.36 -52.53
CA LEU A 6 -3.41 -58.16 -51.71
C LEU A 6 -3.20 -58.59 -50.26
N LEU A 7 -2.53 -59.72 -50.03
CA LEU A 7 -2.23 -60.20 -48.67
C LEU A 7 -1.27 -59.23 -47.95
N SER A 8 -0.26 -58.72 -48.65
CA SER A 8 0.68 -57.71 -48.12
C SER A 8 -0.01 -56.38 -47.81
N LEU A 9 -0.87 -55.88 -48.71
CA LEU A 9 -1.64 -54.65 -48.48
C LEU A 9 -2.57 -54.80 -47.26
N LEU A 10 -3.21 -55.97 -47.12
CA LEU A 10 -4.09 -56.27 -46.00
C LEU A 10 -3.34 -56.29 -44.66
N THR A 11 -2.11 -56.82 -44.64
CA THR A 11 -1.27 -56.82 -43.43
C THR A 11 -0.83 -55.41 -43.01
N PHE A 12 -0.58 -54.50 -43.96
CA PHE A 12 -0.27 -53.10 -43.64
C PHE A 12 -1.47 -52.32 -43.10
N THR A 13 -2.70 -52.64 -43.53
CA THR A 13 -3.93 -52.02 -42.99
C THR A 13 -4.31 -52.51 -41.59
N LEU A 14 -3.70 -53.60 -41.11
CA LEU A 14 -3.97 -54.20 -39.80
C LEU A 14 -2.98 -53.74 -38.72
N ILE A 15 -2.01 -52.87 -39.04
CA ILE A 15 -1.11 -52.29 -38.05
C ILE A 15 -1.91 -51.21 -37.30
N PRO A 16 -2.25 -51.38 -36.02
CA PRO A 16 -2.92 -50.34 -35.26
C PRO A 16 -2.00 -49.12 -35.19
N ILE A 17 -2.52 -47.95 -35.56
CA ILE A 17 -1.82 -46.68 -35.37
C ILE A 17 -1.65 -46.52 -33.86
N ALA A 18 -0.41 -46.42 -33.38
CA ALA A 18 -0.13 -46.12 -31.99
C ALA A 18 -0.64 -44.69 -31.70
N GLN A 19 -1.83 -44.59 -31.13
CA GLN A 19 -2.42 -43.32 -30.71
C GLN A 19 -2.04 -43.09 -29.25
N ALA A 20 -1.09 -42.19 -29.00
CA ALA A 20 -0.83 -41.74 -27.64
C ALA A 20 -2.03 -40.90 -27.18
N GLU A 21 -2.76 -41.36 -26.18
CA GLU A 21 -3.80 -40.55 -25.55
C GLU A 21 -3.15 -39.45 -24.73
N THR A 22 -3.48 -38.19 -25.05
CA THR A 22 -3.04 -37.05 -24.23
C THR A 22 -3.63 -37.19 -22.83
N PRO A 23 -2.81 -37.11 -21.76
CA PRO A 23 -3.32 -37.18 -20.41
C PRO A 23 -4.38 -36.09 -20.18
N GLN A 24 -5.53 -36.47 -19.60
CA GLN A 24 -6.61 -35.53 -19.29
C GLN A 24 -6.25 -34.56 -18.16
N SER A 25 -5.25 -34.89 -17.35
CA SER A 25 -4.76 -34.03 -16.28
C SER A 25 -3.29 -34.31 -15.98
N PHE A 26 -2.63 -33.29 -15.44
CA PHE A 26 -1.32 -33.38 -14.84
C PHE A 26 -1.42 -32.90 -13.40
N SER A 27 -0.79 -33.63 -12.47
CA SER A 27 -0.69 -33.24 -11.07
C SER A 27 0.78 -33.01 -10.73
N PHE A 28 1.05 -31.90 -10.05
CA PHE A 28 2.37 -31.56 -9.55
C PHE A 28 2.30 -31.47 -8.04
N THR A 29 3.27 -32.09 -7.35
CA THR A 29 3.45 -31.94 -5.91
C THR A 29 4.83 -31.33 -5.67
N GLY A 30 4.87 -30.29 -4.84
CA GLY A 30 6.09 -29.58 -4.48
C GLY A 30 5.95 -28.97 -3.09
N ALA A 31 7.04 -28.40 -2.59
CA ALA A 31 7.08 -27.74 -1.29
C ALA A 31 7.73 -26.36 -1.41
N GLY A 32 7.41 -25.48 -0.46
CA GLY A 32 7.87 -24.09 -0.45
C GLY A 32 6.95 -23.16 -1.26
N TYR A 33 7.03 -21.87 -0.95
CA TYR A 33 6.30 -20.81 -1.64
C TYR A 33 7.24 -19.61 -1.82
N GLY A 34 7.60 -19.31 -3.07
CA GLY A 34 8.56 -18.27 -3.43
C GLY A 34 9.85 -18.82 -4.04
N HIS A 35 10.78 -17.92 -4.36
CA HIS A 35 12.03 -18.25 -5.06
C HIS A 35 13.10 -18.94 -4.18
N GLY A 36 12.86 -19.06 -2.86
CA GLY A 36 13.72 -19.83 -1.95
C GLY A 36 15.10 -19.20 -1.68
N VAL A 37 15.26 -17.90 -1.87
CA VAL A 37 16.54 -17.18 -1.64
C VAL A 37 16.34 -16.14 -0.54
N GLY A 38 17.31 -16.03 0.36
CA GLY A 38 17.27 -15.07 1.47
C GLY A 38 16.42 -15.54 2.64
N MET A 39 15.62 -14.64 3.21
CA MET A 39 14.86 -14.89 4.44
C MET A 39 13.51 -15.56 4.18
N SER A 40 13.29 -16.73 4.77
CA SER A 40 11.97 -17.35 4.85
C SER A 40 11.10 -16.57 5.83
N GLN A 41 10.01 -15.97 5.36
CA GLN A 41 9.09 -15.19 6.19
C GLN A 41 8.51 -16.05 7.33
N MET A 42 8.04 -17.26 7.00
CA MET A 42 7.50 -18.19 7.99
C MET A 42 8.57 -18.73 8.95
N GLY A 43 9.79 -18.91 8.47
CA GLY A 43 10.90 -19.31 9.34
C GLY A 43 11.32 -18.20 10.28
N ALA A 44 11.43 -16.95 9.80
CA ALA A 44 11.66 -15.77 10.64
C ALA A 44 10.57 -15.63 11.72
N ARG A 45 9.30 -15.86 11.38
CA ARG A 45 8.21 -15.92 12.36
C ARG A 45 8.44 -16.98 13.43
N ALA A 46 8.91 -18.18 13.06
CA ALA A 46 9.18 -19.25 14.00
C ALA A 46 10.32 -18.89 14.98
N HIS A 47 11.40 -18.28 14.49
CA HIS A 47 12.47 -17.76 15.34
C HIS A 47 11.99 -16.65 16.28
N ALA A 48 11.17 -15.71 15.79
CA ALA A 48 10.58 -14.66 16.62
C ALA A 48 9.66 -15.25 17.72
N LEU A 49 8.84 -16.26 17.40
CA LEU A 49 8.03 -16.99 18.38
C LEU A 49 8.89 -17.76 19.41
N ALA A 50 10.11 -18.13 19.04
CA ALA A 50 11.10 -18.72 19.95
C ALA A 50 11.85 -17.67 20.79
N GLY A 51 11.55 -16.37 20.62
CA GLY A 51 12.16 -15.27 21.37
C GLY A 51 13.51 -14.81 20.81
N GLU A 52 13.87 -15.18 19.59
CA GLU A 52 15.10 -14.69 18.96
C GLU A 52 14.95 -13.26 18.45
N SER A 53 16.00 -12.46 18.66
CA SER A 53 16.04 -11.06 18.20
C SER A 53 16.04 -10.94 16.68
N ALA A 54 15.55 -9.82 16.15
CA ALA A 54 15.64 -9.50 14.72
C ALA A 54 17.09 -9.63 14.18
N THR A 55 18.09 -9.23 14.96
CA THR A 55 19.52 -9.38 14.62
C THR A 55 19.93 -10.85 14.49
N THR A 56 19.49 -11.70 15.40
CA THR A 56 19.74 -13.15 15.35
C THR A 56 19.12 -13.75 14.09
N ILE A 57 17.86 -13.41 13.80
CA ILE A 57 17.12 -13.90 12.64
C ILE A 57 17.81 -13.47 11.34
N LEU A 58 18.22 -12.20 11.23
CA LEU A 58 18.91 -11.71 10.03
C LEU A 58 20.23 -12.43 9.81
N ASN A 59 21.04 -12.61 10.85
CA ASN A 59 22.32 -13.35 10.76
C ASN A 59 22.13 -14.86 10.50
N TYR A 60 20.95 -15.42 10.81
CA TYR A 60 20.62 -16.78 10.45
C TYR A 60 20.47 -16.92 8.92
N TYR A 61 19.71 -16.03 8.28
CA TYR A 61 19.42 -16.09 6.84
C TYR A 61 20.49 -15.45 5.94
N TYR A 62 21.14 -14.40 6.42
CA TYR A 62 22.14 -13.64 5.67
C TYR A 62 23.49 -13.79 6.35
N LYS A 63 24.39 -14.54 5.71
CA LYS A 63 25.75 -14.77 6.22
C LYS A 63 26.65 -13.60 5.85
N ASP A 64 27.62 -13.33 6.71
CA ASP A 64 28.65 -12.31 6.52
C ASP A 64 28.11 -10.90 6.26
N VAL A 65 26.95 -10.57 6.83
CA VAL A 65 26.37 -9.22 6.82
C VAL A 65 26.72 -8.46 8.10
N VAL A 66 26.85 -7.14 7.98
CA VAL A 66 26.98 -6.23 9.11
C VAL A 66 25.66 -5.49 9.27
N ILE A 67 25.03 -5.63 10.43
CA ILE A 67 23.83 -4.86 10.78
C ILE A 67 24.29 -3.53 11.37
N ALA A 68 23.89 -2.44 10.73
CA ALA A 68 24.22 -1.09 11.16
C ALA A 68 22.93 -0.27 11.35
N PRO A 69 22.86 0.60 12.37
CA PRO A 69 21.75 1.53 12.50
C PRO A 69 21.75 2.52 11.34
N VAL A 70 20.56 2.85 10.85
CA VAL A 70 20.33 3.87 9.82
C VAL A 70 19.34 4.88 10.38
N VAL A 71 19.58 6.16 10.10
CA VAL A 71 18.65 7.23 10.47
C VAL A 71 17.41 7.13 9.58
N ASP A 72 16.29 6.71 10.16
CA ASP A 72 14.99 6.54 9.50
C ASP A 72 13.94 7.56 10.00
N THR A 73 14.39 8.64 10.62
CA THR A 73 13.54 9.77 11.03
C THR A 73 13.21 10.73 9.88
N HIS A 74 13.44 10.31 8.64
CA HIS A 74 13.17 11.13 7.47
C HIS A 74 11.65 11.29 7.26
N THR A 75 11.24 12.43 6.71
CA THR A 75 9.86 12.62 6.28
C THR A 75 9.71 12.21 4.81
N ILE A 76 8.85 11.23 4.54
CA ILE A 76 8.40 10.89 3.19
C ILE A 76 7.17 11.71 2.84
N ARG A 77 7.07 12.11 1.57
CA ARG A 77 5.91 12.80 1.01
C ARG A 77 5.32 11.97 -0.11
N VAL A 78 4.08 11.55 0.05
CA VAL A 78 3.35 10.72 -0.92
C VAL A 78 2.23 11.55 -1.52
N ASN A 79 2.23 11.72 -2.83
CA ASN A 79 1.08 12.30 -3.53
C ASN A 79 -0.08 11.28 -3.51
N ILE A 80 -1.18 11.65 -2.85
CA ILE A 80 -2.37 10.80 -2.66
C ILE A 80 -3.59 11.29 -3.43
N GLY A 81 -3.50 12.48 -4.03
CA GLY A 81 -4.53 13.07 -4.84
C GLY A 81 -3.92 13.88 -5.97
N HIS A 82 -4.21 13.49 -7.21
CA HIS A 82 -3.60 14.03 -8.42
C HIS A 82 -4.65 14.65 -9.36
N LEU A 83 -4.38 15.84 -9.88
CA LEU A 83 -5.25 16.57 -10.83
C LEU A 83 -6.72 16.72 -10.38
N LEU A 84 -6.94 16.98 -9.08
CA LEU A 84 -8.29 17.00 -8.51
C LEU A 84 -9.00 18.35 -8.70
N ARG A 85 -10.33 18.28 -8.83
CA ARG A 85 -11.23 19.46 -8.83
C ARG A 85 -12.00 19.62 -7.53
N SER A 86 -12.11 18.56 -6.74
CA SER A 86 -12.78 18.58 -5.46
C SER A 86 -12.22 17.51 -4.55
N VAL A 87 -12.13 17.82 -3.26
CA VAL A 87 -11.69 16.90 -2.21
C VAL A 87 -12.54 17.09 -0.98
N SER A 88 -12.59 16.09 -0.10
CA SER A 88 -13.16 16.28 1.22
C SER A 88 -12.46 15.46 2.29
N PHE A 89 -12.57 15.95 3.51
CA PHE A 89 -11.99 15.34 4.70
C PHE A 89 -13.09 15.14 5.75
N VAL A 90 -13.11 13.98 6.38
CA VAL A 90 -13.99 13.68 7.50
C VAL A 90 -13.30 12.71 8.44
N SER A 91 -13.40 12.93 9.74
CA SER A 91 -12.97 11.96 10.75
C SER A 91 -14.21 11.50 11.50
N ALA A 92 -14.44 10.18 11.52
CA ALA A 92 -15.56 9.59 12.26
C ALA A 92 -15.15 9.09 13.65
N THR A 93 -13.87 9.19 14.01
CA THR A 93 -13.36 8.80 15.32
C THR A 93 -13.98 9.71 16.40
N PRO A 94 -14.47 9.17 17.53
CA PRO A 94 -14.91 9.99 18.66
C PRO A 94 -13.81 10.96 19.10
N GLU A 95 -14.21 12.17 19.51
CA GLU A 95 -13.29 13.20 20.03
C GLU A 95 -12.19 13.67 19.07
N SER A 96 -12.22 13.24 17.81
CA SER A 96 -11.25 13.71 16.83
C SER A 96 -11.55 15.12 16.36
N LEU A 97 -10.50 15.89 16.12
CA LEU A 97 -10.55 17.19 15.49
C LEU A 97 -9.81 17.14 14.15
N ILE A 98 -10.35 17.80 13.13
CA ILE A 98 -9.61 18.18 11.92
C ILE A 98 -9.32 19.67 12.02
N GLN A 99 -8.06 20.03 11.90
CA GLN A 99 -7.56 21.40 11.96
C GLN A 99 -6.97 21.77 10.60
N ILE A 100 -7.35 22.94 10.08
CA ILE A 100 -6.89 23.46 8.80
C ILE A 100 -6.06 24.70 9.06
N TYR A 101 -4.88 24.76 8.44
CA TYR A 101 -3.94 25.87 8.52
C TYR A 101 -3.74 26.46 7.14
N ALA A 102 -3.57 27.79 7.07
CA ALA A 102 -3.22 28.47 5.83
C ALA A 102 -1.79 28.10 5.40
N GLY A 103 -1.60 27.83 4.11
CA GLY A 103 -0.26 27.54 3.58
C GLY A 103 0.26 26.15 3.93
N GLU A 104 1.57 26.02 3.78
CA GLU A 104 2.31 24.81 4.13
C GLU A 104 2.89 24.95 5.54
N VAL A 105 2.59 23.98 6.40
CA VAL A 105 3.12 23.90 7.77
C VAL A 105 3.99 22.66 7.89
N VAL A 106 5.25 22.87 8.28
CA VAL A 106 6.24 21.81 8.52
C VAL A 106 6.51 21.74 10.02
N GLY A 107 6.44 20.53 10.59
CA GLY A 107 6.70 20.32 12.02
C GLY A 107 5.68 21.00 12.96
N PRO A 108 5.99 21.10 14.25
CA PRO A 108 5.16 21.82 15.22
C PRO A 108 4.92 23.28 14.82
N THR A 109 3.74 23.83 15.14
CA THR A 109 3.40 25.23 14.88
C THR A 109 2.58 25.79 16.03
N GLU A 110 2.80 27.06 16.35
CA GLU A 110 2.02 27.83 17.34
C GLU A 110 0.88 28.63 16.68
N LEU A 111 0.80 28.63 15.35
CA LEU A 111 -0.27 29.31 14.64
C LEU A 111 -1.61 28.64 14.94
N ALA A 112 -2.66 29.43 15.19
CA ALA A 112 -4.00 28.90 15.35
C ALA A 112 -4.54 28.36 13.99
N PRO A 113 -5.31 27.25 13.99
CA PRO A 113 -5.98 26.79 12.79
C PRO A 113 -7.00 27.82 12.31
N ILE A 114 -7.09 28.01 11.00
CA ILE A 114 -8.05 28.91 10.35
C ILE A 114 -9.46 28.29 10.26
N ALA A 115 -9.57 26.97 10.44
CA ALA A 115 -10.84 26.26 10.61
C ALA A 115 -10.63 24.95 11.38
N THR A 116 -11.62 24.57 12.17
CA THR A 116 -11.63 23.32 12.95
C THR A 116 -12.96 22.60 12.78
N PHE A 117 -12.91 21.29 12.59
CA PHE A 117 -14.07 20.41 12.42
C PHE A 117 -14.02 19.32 13.49
N THR A 118 -15.15 19.03 14.12
CA THR A 118 -15.31 17.94 15.08
C THR A 118 -15.70 16.64 14.39
N SER A 119 -15.76 15.54 15.15
CA SER A 119 -16.14 14.22 14.65
C SER A 119 -17.41 14.26 13.79
N ARG A 120 -17.36 13.54 12.66
CA ARG A 120 -18.40 13.43 11.62
C ARG A 120 -18.71 14.70 10.84
N GLN A 121 -18.08 15.83 11.16
CA GLN A 121 -18.17 17.03 10.32
C GLN A 121 -17.28 16.88 9.09
N LYS A 122 -17.83 17.22 7.92
CA LYS A 122 -17.17 17.07 6.62
C LYS A 122 -16.64 18.42 6.13
N ALA A 123 -15.33 18.52 5.94
CA ALA A 123 -14.69 19.65 5.28
C ALA A 123 -14.58 19.37 3.77
N SER A 124 -15.38 20.04 2.94
CA SER A 124 -15.41 19.82 1.48
C SER A 124 -14.84 21.02 0.74
N PHE A 125 -13.96 20.76 -0.23
CA PHE A 125 -13.27 21.77 -1.00
C PHE A 125 -13.47 21.56 -2.49
N ARG A 126 -13.52 22.66 -3.25
CA ARG A 126 -13.58 22.66 -4.72
C ARG A 126 -12.61 23.67 -5.28
N LEU A 127 -12.07 23.39 -6.46
CA LEU A 127 -11.29 24.34 -7.23
C LEU A 127 -12.23 25.17 -8.11
N ASP A 128 -12.19 26.48 -7.96
CA ASP A 128 -12.96 27.38 -8.82
C ASP A 128 -12.25 27.67 -10.16
N ALA A 129 -12.93 28.42 -11.03
CA ALA A 129 -12.40 28.79 -12.34
C ALA A 129 -11.18 29.73 -12.28
N SER A 130 -10.97 30.42 -11.16
CA SER A 130 -9.84 31.33 -10.95
C SER A 130 -8.58 30.62 -10.41
N GLY A 131 -8.68 29.31 -10.15
CA GLY A 131 -7.59 28.52 -9.58
C GLY A 131 -7.42 28.73 -8.08
N VAL A 132 -8.50 29.03 -7.37
CA VAL A 132 -8.55 29.12 -5.90
C VAL A 132 -9.35 27.95 -5.34
N ILE A 133 -8.83 27.34 -4.28
CA ILE A 133 -9.55 26.32 -3.51
C ILE A 133 -10.55 27.06 -2.64
N THR A 134 -11.82 26.70 -2.77
CA THR A 134 -12.96 27.27 -2.02
C THR A 134 -13.68 26.17 -1.25
N GLY A 135 -14.44 26.57 -0.22
CA GLY A 135 -15.09 25.67 0.72
C GLY A 135 -15.26 26.36 2.07
N PRO A 136 -15.01 25.68 3.20
CA PRO A 136 -15.02 26.30 4.52
C PRO A 136 -13.98 27.42 4.70
N VAL A 137 -12.88 27.35 3.94
CA VAL A 137 -11.84 28.38 3.84
C VAL A 137 -11.45 28.53 2.38
N SER A 138 -10.90 29.70 2.00
CA SER A 138 -10.51 30.00 0.62
C SER A 138 -9.03 30.37 0.51
N GLY A 139 -8.33 29.87 -0.51
CA GLY A 139 -6.88 30.02 -0.65
C GLY A 139 -6.28 29.09 -1.71
N LYS A 140 -4.95 29.14 -1.88
CA LYS A 140 -4.24 28.32 -2.89
C LYS A 140 -3.52 27.10 -2.31
N SER A 141 -3.34 27.07 -0.99
CA SER A 141 -2.67 25.96 -0.30
C SER A 141 -3.08 25.92 1.17
N PHE A 142 -3.25 24.72 1.69
CA PHE A 142 -3.61 24.47 3.09
C PHE A 142 -2.89 23.24 3.63
N THR A 143 -2.69 23.23 4.94
CA THR A 143 -2.26 22.05 5.70
C THR A 143 -3.41 21.57 6.56
N ILE A 144 -3.64 20.26 6.55
CA ILE A 144 -4.73 19.57 7.22
C ILE A 144 -4.10 18.60 8.21
N ARG A 145 -4.42 18.78 9.49
CA ARG A 145 -4.02 17.90 10.58
C ARG A 145 -5.25 17.31 11.23
N TRP A 146 -5.14 16.10 11.73
CA TRP A 146 -6.16 15.49 12.56
C TRP A 146 -5.55 15.04 13.87
N THR A 147 -6.29 15.24 14.95
CA THR A 147 -5.86 14.91 16.31
C THR A 147 -6.98 14.20 17.05
N GLY A 148 -6.63 13.54 18.15
CA GLY A 148 -7.56 12.81 19.01
C GLY A 148 -7.13 11.36 19.23
N PRO A 149 -7.74 10.66 20.22
CA PRO A 149 -7.38 9.29 20.54
C PRO A 149 -7.64 8.35 19.35
N ASN A 150 -6.59 7.73 18.81
CA ASN A 150 -6.68 6.86 17.62
C ASN A 150 -7.39 7.54 16.43
N ALA A 151 -7.21 8.85 16.26
CA ALA A 151 -7.86 9.61 15.20
C ALA A 151 -7.50 9.06 13.81
N VAL A 152 -8.51 8.87 12.97
CA VAL A 152 -8.36 8.42 11.58
C VAL A 152 -9.16 9.36 10.69
N ILE A 153 -8.47 9.98 9.75
CA ILE A 153 -9.09 10.83 8.74
C ILE A 153 -9.47 10.01 7.51
N THR A 154 -10.64 10.25 6.96
CA THR A 154 -11.03 9.79 5.63
C THR A 154 -10.80 10.93 4.66
N PHE A 155 -9.90 10.71 3.71
CA PHE A 155 -9.71 11.57 2.54
C PHE A 155 -10.57 11.02 1.40
N SER A 156 -11.37 11.87 0.78
CA SER A 156 -12.20 11.50 -0.36
C SER A 156 -11.94 12.39 -1.56
N GLN A 157 -11.88 11.74 -2.72
CA GLN A 157 -11.78 12.32 -4.04
C GLN A 157 -12.83 11.67 -4.95
N PRO A 158 -13.09 12.19 -6.17
CA PRO A 158 -14.06 11.57 -7.07
C PRO A 158 -13.76 10.08 -7.28
N GLY A 159 -14.72 9.21 -6.94
CA GLY A 159 -14.62 7.76 -7.11
C GLY A 159 -13.76 7.02 -6.07
N SER A 160 -13.18 7.67 -5.07
CA SER A 160 -12.34 7.01 -4.07
C SER A 160 -12.39 7.67 -2.68
N ALA A 161 -12.41 6.85 -1.63
CA ALA A 161 -12.30 7.29 -0.25
C ALA A 161 -11.35 6.35 0.50
N VAL A 162 -10.30 6.93 1.10
CA VAL A 162 -9.23 6.18 1.78
C VAL A 162 -9.04 6.75 3.18
N LYS A 163 -8.77 5.85 4.13
CA LYS A 163 -8.55 6.19 5.54
C LYS A 163 -7.05 6.28 5.84
N TYR A 164 -6.66 7.29 6.59
CA TYR A 164 -5.29 7.53 7.02
C TYR A 164 -5.25 7.72 8.53
N ARG A 165 -4.36 6.98 9.19
CA ARG A 165 -4.11 7.10 10.62
C ARG A 165 -3.01 8.13 10.91
N TYR A 166 -1.98 8.16 10.08
CA TYR A 166 -0.76 8.91 10.33
C TYR A 166 -0.49 10.01 9.30
N GLY A 167 0.38 10.94 9.70
CA GLY A 167 0.87 12.04 8.88
C GLY A 167 0.06 13.32 8.97
N GLN A 168 0.36 14.22 8.04
CA GLN A 168 -0.40 15.44 7.78
C GLN A 168 -0.57 15.64 6.28
N MET A 169 -1.72 16.15 5.88
CA MET A 169 -1.99 16.35 4.46
C MET A 169 -1.76 17.82 4.08
N GLN A 170 -1.09 18.04 2.96
CA GLN A 170 -1.05 19.34 2.29
C GLN A 170 -1.87 19.27 1.02
N MET A 171 -2.76 20.24 0.81
CA MET A 171 -3.40 20.46 -0.48
C MET A 171 -2.88 21.76 -1.10
N LYS A 172 -2.60 21.74 -2.41
CA LYS A 172 -2.10 22.92 -3.14
C LYS A 172 -2.61 22.93 -4.57
N VAL A 173 -2.86 24.11 -5.11
CA VAL A 173 -3.14 24.27 -6.55
C VAL A 173 -1.83 24.21 -7.34
N VAL A 174 -1.71 23.24 -8.23
CA VAL A 174 -0.57 23.07 -9.15
C VAL A 174 -1.13 22.96 -10.56
N LYS A 175 -0.67 23.83 -11.46
CA LYS A 175 -1.09 23.87 -12.88
C LYS A 175 -2.62 23.80 -13.08
N GLY A 176 -3.37 24.49 -12.21
CA GLY A 176 -4.83 24.58 -12.32
C GLY A 176 -5.61 23.35 -11.83
N ALA A 177 -5.01 22.50 -11.01
CA ALA A 177 -5.66 21.40 -10.31
C ALA A 177 -5.18 21.29 -8.85
N ILE A 178 -5.96 20.62 -8.00
CA ILE A 178 -5.59 20.35 -6.61
C ILE A 178 -4.71 19.10 -6.57
N GLU A 179 -3.54 19.25 -5.98
CA GLU A 179 -2.66 18.15 -5.57
C GLU A 179 -2.75 17.98 -4.06
N VAL A 180 -2.88 16.74 -3.60
CA VAL A 180 -2.89 16.40 -2.17
C VAL A 180 -1.73 15.47 -1.87
N THR A 181 -0.90 15.87 -0.91
CA THR A 181 0.27 15.11 -0.47
C THR A 181 0.10 14.77 1.00
N ASN A 182 0.39 13.52 1.38
CA ASN A 182 0.53 13.13 2.78
C ASN A 182 2.01 13.12 3.15
N SER A 183 2.37 13.77 4.24
CA SER A 183 3.73 13.80 4.79
C SER A 183 3.80 12.94 6.06
N LEU A 184 4.73 12.00 6.11
CA LEU A 184 4.83 10.94 7.13
C LEU A 184 6.29 10.74 7.57
N SER A 185 6.55 10.47 8.85
CA SER A 185 7.80 9.89 9.33
C SER A 185 7.97 8.47 8.76
N VAL A 186 9.18 8.10 8.30
CA VAL A 186 9.41 6.73 7.80
C VAL A 186 9.22 5.73 8.93
N HIS A 187 9.94 5.92 10.04
CA HIS A 187 10.01 4.98 11.17
C HIS A 187 8.64 4.74 11.83
N ASP A 188 7.96 5.81 12.25
CA ASP A 188 6.82 5.71 13.15
C ASP A 188 5.46 5.70 12.44
N GLU A 189 5.43 5.99 11.15
CA GLU A 189 4.16 6.22 10.44
C GLU A 189 4.07 5.44 9.14
N TYR A 190 5.03 5.62 8.22
CA TYR A 190 4.97 5.03 6.90
C TYR A 190 5.12 3.50 6.93
N LEU A 191 6.16 2.99 7.62
CA LEU A 191 6.43 1.54 7.67
C LEU A 191 5.28 0.76 8.32
N TRP A 192 4.61 1.34 9.32
CA TRP A 192 3.43 0.76 9.94
C TRP A 192 2.21 0.67 9.02
N GLY A 193 2.18 1.45 7.93
CA GLY A 193 1.14 1.42 6.90
C GLY A 193 1.41 0.42 5.78
N ILE A 194 2.60 -0.18 5.69
CA ILE A 194 2.94 -1.16 4.67
C ILE A 194 2.37 -2.52 5.07
N SER A 195 1.31 -2.95 4.37
CA SER A 195 0.67 -4.25 4.59
C SER A 195 1.40 -5.40 3.88
N GLU A 196 2.72 -5.47 3.98
CA GLU A 196 3.50 -6.63 3.50
C GLU A 196 3.41 -7.80 4.50
N MET A 197 3.36 -7.50 5.79
CA MET A 197 3.20 -8.47 6.88
C MET A 197 2.00 -8.10 7.75
N SER A 198 1.30 -9.11 8.26
CA SER A 198 0.18 -8.88 9.16
C SER A 198 0.67 -8.28 10.48
N SER A 199 -0.03 -7.25 10.97
CA SER A 199 0.23 -6.66 12.29
C SER A 199 -0.01 -7.62 13.47
N ALA A 200 -0.54 -8.83 13.22
CA ALA A 200 -0.68 -9.89 14.22
C ALA A 200 0.59 -10.74 14.40
N TRP A 201 1.66 -10.48 13.63
CA TRP A 201 2.92 -11.19 13.79
C TRP A 201 3.62 -10.77 15.09
N PRO A 202 4.33 -11.70 15.76
CA PRO A 202 5.06 -11.38 16.97
C PRO A 202 6.20 -10.39 16.68
N THR A 203 6.52 -9.57 17.66
CA THR A 203 7.76 -8.79 17.68
C THR A 203 8.94 -9.74 17.86
N ALA A 204 10.00 -9.55 17.08
CA ALA A 204 11.30 -10.16 17.31
C ALA A 204 12.21 -9.21 18.09
#